data_AF-A0A9D5V6L8-F1
#
_entry.id   AF-A0A9D5V6L8-F1
#
_cell.length_a   1.000
_cell.length_b   1.000
_cell.length_c   1.000
_cell.angle_alpha   90.00
_cell.angle_beta   90.00
_cell.angle_gamma   90.00
#
_symmetry.space_group_name_H-M   'P 1'
#
loop_
_entity.id
_entity.type
_entity.pdbx_description
1 polymer ?
#
loop_
_entity_poly.entity_id
_entity_poly.type
_entity_poly.pdbx_seq_one_letter_code
_entity_poly.pdbx_strand_id
1 'polypeptide(L)' 'MVKSFVSLLFALFLLIFASQNMDMARVHFVFGPPVEMPLILIISGAVVCGFLLAHINTLARRALRKRRKDGF' A
#
# COMPACT_ATOMS: atom_id res chain seq x y z
N MET A 1 -14.53 -15.00 12.61
CA MET A 1 -13.43 -14.99 13.59
C MET A 1 -12.08 -15.37 12.99
N VAL A 2 -11.93 -16.54 12.37
CA VAL A 2 -10.63 -17.03 11.85
C VAL A 2 -9.93 -16.02 10.91
N LYS A 3 -10.66 -15.41 9.98
CA LYS A 3 -10.10 -14.39 9.05
C LYS A 3 -9.49 -13.18 9.77
N SER A 4 -10.14 -12.69 10.82
CA SER A 4 -9.66 -11.56 11.64
C SER A 4 -8.42 -11.94 12.46
N PHE A 5 -8.40 -13.17 12.98
CA PHE A 5 -7.25 -13.68 13.72
C PHE A 5 -6.02 -13.87 12.82
N VAL A 6 -6.21 -14.44 11.61
CA VAL A 6 -5.12 -14.61 10.63
C VAL A 6 -4.57 -13.26 10.17
N SER A 7 -5.43 -12.27 9.91
CA SER A 7 -4.98 -10.93 9.53
C SER A 7 -4.24 -10.21 10.66
N LEU A 8 -4.68 -10.35 11.90
CA LEU A 8 -3.96 -9.83 13.06
C LEU A 8 -2.57 -10.47 13.21
N LEU A 9 -2.49 -11.80 13.10
CA LEU A 9 -1.23 -12.53 13.18
C LEU A 9 -0.27 -12.13 12.06
N PHE A 10 -0.78 -11.98 10.84
CA PHE A 10 0.01 -11.49 9.70
C PHE A 10 0.51 -10.06 9.92
N ALA A 11 -0.35 -9.15 10.40
CA ALA A 11 0.04 -7.79 10.73
C ALA A 11 1.12 -7.72 11.82
N LEU A 12 1.03 -8.59 12.83
CA LEU A 12 2.04 -8.71 13.88
C LEU A 12 3.41 -9.14 13.30
N PHE A 13 3.43 -10.13 12.42
CA PHE A 13 4.67 -10.54 11.75
C PHE A 13 5.27 -9.42 10.90
N LEU A 14 4.45 -8.70 10.15
CA LEU A 14 4.90 -7.55 9.37
C LEU A 14 5.46 -6.44 10.27
N LEU A 15 4.84 -6.19 11.42
CA LEU A 15 5.32 -5.20 12.38
C LEU A 15 6.69 -5.59 12.97
N ILE A 16 6.84 -6.85 13.37
CA ILE A 16 8.13 -7.36 13.88
C ILE A 16 9.19 -7.27 12.78
N PHE A 17 8.88 -7.73 11.57
CA PHE A 17 9.77 -7.64 10.41
C PHE A 17 10.19 -6.19 10.14
N ALA A 18 9.24 -5.26 10.10
CA ALA A 18 9.48 -3.84 9.90
C ALA A 18 10.40 -3.23 10.98
N SER A 19 10.15 -3.58 12.24
CA SER A 19 10.94 -3.10 13.39
C SER A 19 12.40 -3.56 13.33
N GLN A 20 12.64 -4.79 12.87
CA GLN A 20 13.99 -5.35 12.78
C GLN A 20 14.74 -4.95 11.51
N ASN A 21 14.04 -4.53 10.45
CA ASN A 21 14.62 -4.23 9.13
C ASN A 21 14.50 -2.73 8.81
N MET A 22 14.92 -1.88 9.75
CA MET A 22 14.99 -0.42 9.58
C MET A 22 16.29 0.06 8.92
N ASP A 23 16.81 -0.73 7.98
CA ASP A 23 18.01 -0.37 7.25
C ASP A 23 17.80 0.92 6.47
N MET A 24 18.75 1.84 6.62
CA MET A 24 18.71 3.12 5.93
C MET A 24 19.06 2.91 4.46
N ALA A 25 18.15 3.33 3.58
CA ALA A 25 18.37 3.34 2.15
C ALA A 25 18.50 4.79 1.66
N ARG A 26 19.47 5.04 0.80
CA ARG A 26 19.61 6.32 0.11
C ARG A 26 18.65 6.36 -1.08
N VAL A 27 17.67 7.24 -1.02
CA VAL A 27 16.64 7.41 -2.04
C VAL A 27 16.96 8.63 -2.90
N HIS A 28 17.00 8.41 -4.20
CA HIS A 28 17.11 9.47 -5.20
C HIS A 28 15.70 9.78 -5.73
N PHE A 29 15.18 10.94 -5.38
CA PHE A 29 13.93 11.44 -5.94
C PHE A 29 14.16 12.04 -7.32
N VAL A 30 13.08 12.20 -8.10
CA VAL A 30 13.13 12.83 -9.44
C VAL A 30 13.66 14.27 -9.36
N PHE A 31 13.44 14.95 -8.24
CA PHE A 31 13.95 16.27 -7.94
C PHE A 31 14.48 16.33 -6.50
N GLY A 32 15.53 17.14 -6.26
CA GLY A 32 16.09 17.40 -4.93
C GLY A 32 17.32 16.55 -4.58
N PRO A 33 17.96 16.83 -3.43
CA PRO A 33 19.09 16.06 -2.95
C PRO A 33 18.67 14.65 -2.49
N PRO A 34 19.58 13.67 -2.51
CA PRO A 34 19.30 12.33 -1.99
C PRO A 34 18.93 12.38 -0.50
N VAL A 35 17.96 11.58 -0.10
CA VAL A 35 17.50 11.49 1.30
C VAL A 35 17.73 10.08 1.81
N GLU A 36 18.27 9.95 3.01
CA GLU A 36 18.40 8.67 3.69
C GLU A 36 17.15 8.43 4.55
N MET A 37 16.49 7.30 4.31
CA MET A 37 15.30 6.91 5.06
C MET A 37 15.22 5.38 5.23
N PRO A 38 14.51 4.89 6.26
CA PRO A 38 14.32 3.46 6.43
C PRO A 38 13.65 2.83 5.20
N LEU A 39 14.26 1.78 4.65
CA LEU A 39 13.76 1.05 3.47
C LEU A 39 12.31 0.61 3.63
N ILE A 40 11.92 0.26 4.85
CA ILE A 40 10.55 -0.15 5.18
C ILE A 40 9.51 0.95 4.90
N LEU A 41 9.85 2.24 5.02
CA LEU A 41 8.95 3.34 4.68
C LEU A 41 8.67 3.37 3.17
N ILE A 42 9.68 3.08 2.36
CA ILE A 42 9.56 3.03 0.90
C ILE A 42 8.66 1.86 0.50
N ILE A 43 8.91 0.68 1.06
CA ILE A 43 8.15 -0.54 0.76
C ILE A 43 6.69 -0.38 1.21
N SER A 44 6.46 0.11 2.43
CA SER A 44 5.11 0.33 2.95
C SER A 44 4.35 1.38 2.17
N GLY A 45 4.99 2.50 1.82
CA GLY A 45 4.43 3.52 0.95
C GLY A 45 4.02 2.97 -0.42
N ALA A 46 4.87 2.16 -1.06
CA ALA A 46 4.57 1.54 -2.34
C ALA A 46 3.36 0.58 -2.26
N VAL A 47 3.29 -0.24 -1.22
CA VAL A 47 2.16 -1.17 -1.00
C VAL A 47 0.87 -0.41 -0.76
N VAL A 48 0.88 0.61 0.09
CA VAL A 48 -0.31 1.44 0.40
C VAL A 48 -0.78 2.17 -0.86
N CYS A 49 0.11 2.80 -1.61
CA CYS A 49 -0.22 3.47 -2.86
C CYS A 49 -0.82 2.50 -3.89
N GLY A 50 -0.20 1.32 -4.08
CA GLY A 50 -0.72 0.30 -4.99
C GLY A 50 -2.12 -0.19 -4.59
N PHE A 51 -2.34 -0.45 -3.30
CA PHE A 51 -3.64 -0.85 -2.76
C PHE A 51 -4.72 0.22 -2.96
N LEU A 52 -4.39 1.48 -2.71
CA LEU A 52 -5.28 2.62 -2.92
C LEU A 52 -5.65 2.77 -4.40
N LEU A 53 -4.67 2.73 -5.29
CA LEU A 53 -4.90 2.81 -6.75
C LEU A 53 -5.80 1.67 -7.25
N ALA A 54 -5.58 0.44 -6.76
CA ALA A 54 -6.43 -0.70 -7.10
C ALA A 54 -7.87 -0.50 -6.62
N HIS A 55 -8.07 0.00 -5.40
CA HIS A 55 -9.41 0.29 -4.86
C HIS A 55 -10.12 1.41 -5.63
N ILE A 56 -9.43 2.50 -5.93
CA ILE A 56 -9.98 3.61 -6.71
C ILE A 56 -10.37 3.13 -8.11
N ASN A 57 -9.50 2.38 -8.79
CA ASN A 57 -9.78 1.84 -10.12
C ASN A 57 -10.97 0.86 -10.11
N THR A 58 -11.06 -0.03 -9.13
CA THR A 58 -12.19 -0.96 -9.02
C THR A 58 -13.50 -0.23 -8.73
N LEU A 59 -13.48 0.78 -7.85
CA LEU A 59 -14.64 1.62 -7.56
C LEU A 59 -15.08 2.41 -8.80
N ALA A 60 -14.15 3.04 -9.52
CA ALA A 60 -14.42 3.77 -10.75
C ALA A 60 -15.04 2.86 -11.82
N ARG A 61 -14.48 1.66 -12.03
CA ARG A 61 -15.04 0.67 -12.98
C ARG A 61 -16.44 0.22 -12.60
N ARG A 62 -16.71 0.02 -11.29
CA ARG A 62 -18.06 -0.32 -10.81
C ARG A 62 -19.03 0.83 -11.04
N ALA A 63 -18.63 2.06 -10.77
CA ALA A 63 -19.45 3.25 -11.01
C ALA A 63 -19.79 3.42 -12.50
N LEU A 64 -18.80 3.29 -13.40
CA LEU A 64 -18.99 3.35 -14.84
C LEU A 64 -19.91 2.22 -15.35
N ARG A 65 -19.72 0.99 -14.88
CA ARG A 65 -20.61 -0.13 -15.23
C ARG A 65 -22.04 0.10 -14.76
N LYS A 66 -22.23 0.67 -13.56
CA LYS A 66 -23.54 1.01 -13.03
C LYS A 66 -24.22 2.08 -13.90
N ARG A 67 -23.51 3.16 -14.26
CA ARG A 67 -24.02 4.19 -15.19
C ARG A 67 -24.42 3.61 -16.55
N ARG A 68 -23.65 2.68 -17.10
CA ARG A 68 -23.99 1.98 -18.35
C ARG A 68 -25.23 1.07 -18.22
N LYS A 69 -25.44 0.46 -17.05
CA LYS A 69 -26.61 -0.39 -16.78
C LYS A 69 -27.88 0.43 -16.55
N ASP A 70 -27.74 1.61 -15.94
CA ASP A 70 -28.86 2.49 -15.56
C ASP A 70 -29.35 3.39 -16.71
N GLY A 71 -28.79 3.26 -17.92
CA GLY A 71 -29.36 3.77 -19.18
C GLY A 71 -29.46 5.30 -19.29
N PHE A 72 -28.48 5.88 -19.99
CA PHE A 72 -28.80 6.57 -21.24
C PHE A 72 -28.58 5.56 -22.36
#